data_AF-A5UYP0-F1
#
_entry.id   AF-A5UYP0-F1
#
_cell.length_a   1.000
_cell.length_b   1.000
_cell.length_c   1.000
_cell.angle_alpha   90.00
_cell.angle_beta   90.00
_cell.angle_gamma   90.00
#
_symmetry.space_group_name_H-M   'P 1'
#
loop_
_entity.id
_entity.type
_entity.pdbx_description
1 polymer ?
#
loop_
_entity_poly.entity_id
_entity_poly.type
_entity_poly.pdbx_seq_one_letter_code
_entity_poly.pdbx_strand_id
1 'polypeptide(L)'
;MGLDNYAARHPEGGLTEEDKQAFRDAGIDLCGGMHSDGVISFRGKWYDPLVAHVTGVSLYQEWIPPETVREMAAALNRYSARRLARIWDKVWPMPWEDSHHSEREVADLQRFFAICAERGLGLKGWW
;
A
#
# COMPACT_ATOMS: atom_id res chain seq x y z
N MET A 1 -3.76 -16.54 -7.06
CA MET A 1 -3.08 -15.67 -8.04
C MET A 1 -2.29 -14.63 -7.25
N GLY A 2 -1.03 -14.36 -7.62
CA GLY A 2 -0.21 -13.38 -6.90
C GLY A 2 -0.68 -11.97 -7.29
N LEU A 3 -0.88 -11.07 -6.33
CA LEU A 3 -1.19 -9.66 -6.61
C LEU A 3 0.00 -8.83 -6.13
N ASP A 4 0.55 -8.04 -7.04
CA ASP A 4 1.46 -6.93 -6.76
C ASP A 4 0.79 -5.61 -7.19
N ASN A 5 1.06 -4.53 -6.45
CA ASN A 5 0.60 -3.18 -6.79
C ASN A 5 1.80 -2.26 -6.97
N TYR A 6 1.73 -1.39 -7.99
CA TYR A 6 2.77 -0.43 -8.34
C TYR A 6 2.20 0.98 -8.30
N ALA A 7 2.94 1.93 -7.70
CA ALA A 7 2.63 3.34 -7.89
C ALA A 7 2.82 3.69 -9.37
N ALA A 8 1.89 4.46 -9.95
CA ALA A 8 1.97 4.85 -11.35
C ALA A 8 1.18 6.14 -11.64
N ARG A 9 1.54 6.86 -12.70
CA ARG A 9 0.79 8.03 -13.17
C ARG A 9 -0.40 7.66 -14.05
N HIS A 10 -0.28 6.54 -14.75
CA HIS A 10 -1.27 6.01 -15.68
C HIS A 10 -1.36 4.48 -15.53
N PRO A 11 -2.41 3.83 -16.06
CA PRO A 11 -2.52 2.37 -16.07
C PRO A 11 -1.31 1.66 -16.73
N GLU A 12 -0.67 2.33 -17.69
CA GLU A 12 0.53 1.82 -18.37
C GLU A 12 1.83 2.03 -17.56
N GLY A 13 1.79 2.76 -16.44
CA GLY A 13 2.95 3.12 -15.63
C GLY A 13 3.25 4.62 -15.66
N GLY A 14 4.53 4.97 -15.84
CA GLY A 14 4.96 6.36 -16.06
C GLY A 14 5.37 7.14 -14.81
N LEU A 15 5.91 6.48 -13.78
CA LEU A 15 6.62 7.20 -12.72
C LEU A 15 7.83 7.95 -13.28
N THR A 16 7.95 9.23 -12.93
CA THR A 16 9.16 10.00 -13.24
C THR A 16 10.30 9.62 -12.27
N GLU A 17 11.52 10.10 -12.53
CA GLU A 17 12.62 9.89 -11.58
C GLU A 17 12.40 10.65 -10.27
N GLU A 18 11.80 11.84 -10.32
CA GLU A 18 11.39 12.57 -9.13
C GLU A 18 10.40 11.74 -8.32
N ASP A 19 9.41 11.12 -8.98
CA ASP A 19 8.44 10.21 -8.34
C ASP A 19 9.13 9.13 -7.54
N LYS A 20 9.99 8.35 -8.20
CA LYS A 20 10.75 7.27 -7.59
C LYS A 20 11.65 7.77 -6.44
N GLN A 21 12.23 8.96 -6.58
CA GLN A 21 13.10 9.52 -5.56
C GLN A 21 12.38 9.79 -4.24
N ALA A 22 11.12 10.27 -4.24
CA ALA A 22 10.44 10.49 -2.95
C ALA A 22 10.13 9.18 -2.22
N PHE A 23 9.85 8.09 -2.93
CA PHE A 23 9.70 6.78 -2.28
C PHE A 23 11.01 6.33 -1.64
N ARG A 24 12.15 6.53 -2.33
CA ARG A 24 13.48 6.24 -1.78
C ARG A 24 13.81 7.11 -0.56
N ASP A 25 13.56 8.41 -0.64
CA ASP A 25 13.84 9.35 0.46
C ASP A 25 12.97 9.08 1.69
N ALA A 26 11.76 8.56 1.48
CA ALA A 26 10.86 8.17 2.57
C ALA A 26 11.27 6.87 3.30
N GLY A 27 12.25 6.13 2.75
CA GLY A 27 12.75 4.90 3.36
C GLY A 27 11.68 3.83 3.55
N ILE A 28 10.74 3.72 2.60
CA ILE A 28 9.65 2.74 2.65
C ILE A 28 10.22 1.33 2.47
N ASP A 29 9.78 0.41 3.33
CA ASP A 29 10.16 -1.00 3.31
C ASP A 29 8.92 -1.88 3.51
N LEU A 30 8.19 -2.09 2.42
CA LEU A 30 7.02 -2.97 2.37
C LEU A 30 7.41 -4.37 1.92
N CYS A 31 6.59 -5.34 2.29
CA CYS A 31 6.65 -6.70 1.77
C CYS A 31 6.51 -6.67 0.24
N GLY A 32 7.64 -6.86 -0.44
CA GLY A 32 7.70 -7.09 -1.88
C GLY A 32 7.35 -8.53 -2.27
N GLY A 33 7.47 -8.78 -3.56
CA GLY A 33 7.14 -10.04 -4.22
C GLY A 33 8.25 -10.43 -5.20
N MET A 34 7.95 -11.36 -6.10
CA MET A 34 8.88 -11.72 -7.18
C MET A 34 9.04 -10.57 -8.17
N HIS A 35 8.01 -9.71 -8.30
CA HIS A 35 7.98 -8.61 -9.24
C HIS A 35 7.88 -7.23 -8.57
N SER A 36 7.62 -7.17 -7.26
CA SER A 36 7.56 -5.92 -6.49
C SER A 36 8.74 -5.79 -5.52
N ASP A 37 9.25 -4.56 -5.38
CA ASP A 37 10.48 -4.23 -4.67
C ASP A 37 10.31 -3.76 -3.22
N GLY A 38 9.08 -3.51 -2.78
CA GLY A 38 8.77 -3.00 -1.45
C GLY A 38 8.91 -1.49 -1.29
N VAL A 39 9.33 -0.76 -2.33
CA VAL A 39 9.61 0.69 -2.27
C VAL A 39 8.63 1.49 -3.11
N ILE A 40 8.61 1.25 -4.42
CA ILE A 40 7.64 1.86 -5.37
C ILE A 40 6.49 0.90 -5.71
N SER A 41 6.59 -0.33 -5.21
CA SER A 41 5.65 -1.41 -5.43
C SER A 41 5.63 -2.33 -4.23
N PHE A 42 4.55 -3.07 -4.03
CA PHE A 42 4.42 -3.99 -2.90
C PHE A 42 3.51 -5.17 -3.24
N ARG A 43 3.57 -6.21 -2.42
CA ARG A 43 2.77 -7.42 -2.55
C ARG A 43 1.32 -7.18 -2.13
N GLY A 44 0.52 -6.64 -3.05
CA GLY A 44 -0.88 -6.26 -2.83
C GLY A 44 -1.72 -7.24 -2.03
N LYS A 45 -1.65 -8.54 -2.33
CA LYS A 45 -2.44 -9.57 -1.62
C LYS A 45 -2.19 -9.61 -0.11
N TRP A 46 -1.01 -9.17 0.34
CA TRP A 46 -0.65 -9.13 1.75
C TRP A 46 -1.42 -8.03 2.48
N TYR A 47 -1.54 -6.86 1.82
CA TYR A 47 -2.12 -5.66 2.40
C TYR A 47 -3.61 -5.48 2.12
N ASP A 48 -4.16 -6.15 1.10
CA ASP A 48 -5.57 -6.03 0.70
C ASP A 48 -6.55 -6.22 1.86
N PRO A 49 -6.40 -7.21 2.77
CA PRO A 49 -7.34 -7.36 3.89
C PRO A 49 -7.45 -6.10 4.78
N LEU A 50 -6.32 -5.45 5.07
CA LEU A 50 -6.32 -4.20 5.83
C LEU A 50 -6.85 -3.04 4.99
N VAL A 51 -6.34 -2.87 3.77
CA VAL A 51 -6.67 -1.74 2.89
C VAL A 51 -8.15 -1.74 2.52
N ALA A 52 -8.68 -2.89 2.08
CA ALA A 52 -10.09 -3.03 1.73
C ALA A 52 -10.99 -2.79 2.94
N HIS A 53 -10.61 -3.27 4.12
CA HIS A 53 -11.38 -3.04 5.35
C HIS A 53 -11.43 -1.56 5.75
N VAL A 54 -10.31 -0.84 5.66
CA VAL A 54 -10.22 0.56 6.12
C VAL A 54 -10.78 1.54 5.09
N THR A 55 -10.56 1.26 3.80
CA THR A 55 -10.87 2.20 2.71
C THR A 55 -12.16 1.86 1.97
N GLY A 56 -12.64 0.61 2.06
CA GLY A 56 -13.73 0.08 1.24
C GLY A 56 -13.31 -0.26 -0.20
N VAL A 57 -12.04 -0.08 -0.56
CA VAL A 57 -11.51 -0.29 -1.91
C VAL A 57 -10.54 -1.47 -1.91
N SER A 58 -10.82 -2.48 -2.73
CA SER A 58 -9.89 -3.61 -2.91
C SER A 58 -8.71 -3.24 -3.81
N LEU A 59 -7.54 -3.78 -3.50
CA LEU A 59 -6.33 -3.71 -4.32
C LEU A 59 -6.35 -4.62 -5.54
N TYR A 60 -7.31 -5.56 -5.62
CA TYR A 60 -7.54 -6.44 -6.76
C TYR A 60 -8.24 -5.72 -7.93
N GLN A 61 -7.59 -4.67 -8.44
CA GLN A 61 -8.05 -3.87 -9.58
C GLN A 61 -6.88 -3.61 -10.53
N GLU A 62 -7.16 -3.57 -11.83
CA GLU A 62 -6.11 -3.33 -12.84
C GLU A 62 -5.54 -1.92 -12.67
N TRP A 63 -6.41 -0.99 -12.32
CA TRP A 63 -6.09 0.40 -12.08
C TRP A 63 -6.96 0.99 -10.98
N ILE A 64 -6.34 1.67 -10.03
CA ILE A 64 -7.00 2.52 -9.03
C ILE A 64 -6.54 3.95 -9.31
N PRO A 65 -7.45 4.87 -9.68
CA PRO A 65 -7.05 6.19 -10.13
C PRO A 65 -6.59 7.10 -8.97
N PRO A 66 -5.81 8.16 -9.25
CA PRO A 66 -5.20 9.00 -8.22
C PRO A 66 -6.19 9.60 -7.20
N GLU A 67 -7.38 9.98 -7.66
CA GLU A 67 -8.44 10.51 -6.80
C GLU A 67 -8.90 9.50 -5.74
N THR A 68 -9.04 8.23 -6.13
CA THR A 68 -9.38 7.13 -5.22
C THR A 68 -8.22 6.82 -4.29
N VAL A 69 -6.99 6.78 -4.80
CA VAL A 69 -5.79 6.58 -3.95
C VAL A 69 -5.64 7.68 -2.90
N ARG A 70 -5.97 8.93 -3.24
CA ARG A 70 -6.00 10.05 -2.29
C ARG A 70 -7.04 9.84 -1.18
N GLU A 71 -8.23 9.34 -1.52
CA GLU A 71 -9.26 9.01 -0.53
C GLU A 71 -8.82 7.84 0.37
N MET A 72 -8.20 6.81 -0.22
CA MET A 72 -7.61 5.69 0.52
C MET A 72 -6.53 6.16 1.50
N ALA A 73 -5.62 7.03 1.06
CA ALA A 73 -4.58 7.62 1.89
C ALA A 73 -5.18 8.40 3.07
N ALA A 74 -6.20 9.23 2.81
CA ALA A 74 -6.90 9.97 3.84
C ALA A 74 -7.59 9.03 4.86
N ALA A 75 -8.21 7.94 4.40
CA ALA A 75 -8.86 6.96 5.27
C ALA A 75 -7.85 6.23 6.17
N LEU A 76 -6.72 5.76 5.60
CA LEU A 76 -5.64 5.12 6.36
C LEU A 76 -5.06 6.08 7.42
N ASN A 77 -4.81 7.35 7.05
CA ASN A 77 -4.20 8.34 7.93
C ASN A 77 -5.13 8.88 9.04
N ARG A 78 -6.40 8.48 9.10
CA ARG A 78 -7.27 8.73 10.27
C ARG A 78 -6.89 7.91 11.50
N TYR A 79 -6.08 6.88 11.30
CA TYR A 79 -5.65 5.97 12.36
C TYR A 79 -4.14 6.08 12.57
N SER A 80 -3.69 5.86 13.81
CA SER A 80 -2.27 5.63 14.06
C SER A 80 -1.84 4.27 13.52
N ALA A 81 -0.56 4.13 13.15
CA ALA A 81 0.02 2.87 12.68
C ALA A 81 -0.23 1.71 13.66
N ARG A 82 -0.03 1.96 14.97
CA ARG A 82 -0.37 0.99 16.03
C ARG A 82 -1.82 0.50 15.98
N ARG A 83 -2.76 1.41 15.69
CA ARG A 83 -4.19 1.07 15.64
C ARG A 83 -4.52 0.28 14.37
N LEU A 84 -3.92 0.63 13.24
CA LEU A 84 -4.05 -0.12 11.99
C LEU A 84 -3.46 -1.53 12.11
N ALA A 85 -2.29 -1.71 12.73
CA ALA A 85 -1.72 -3.03 12.98
C ALA A 85 -2.67 -3.92 13.80
N ARG A 86 -3.30 -3.36 14.85
CA ARG A 86 -4.34 -4.07 15.63
C ARG A 86 -5.63 -4.36 14.85
N ILE A 87 -5.98 -3.51 13.88
CA ILE A 87 -7.12 -3.79 12.98
C ILE A 87 -6.73 -4.95 12.06
N TRP A 88 -5.51 -4.92 11.52
CA TRP A 88 -4.98 -5.96 10.65
C TRP A 88 -5.00 -7.33 11.33
N ASP A 89 -4.48 -7.42 12.56
CA ASP A 89 -4.51 -8.65 13.38
C ASP A 89 -5.91 -9.22 13.58
N LYS A 90 -6.95 -8.38 13.56
CA LYS A 90 -8.35 -8.83 13.73
C LYS A 90 -8.97 -9.31 12.43
N VAL A 91 -8.71 -8.61 11.32
CA VAL A 91 -9.33 -8.94 10.02
C VAL A 91 -8.58 -10.05 9.28
N TRP A 92 -7.29 -10.18 9.55
CA TRP A 92 -6.42 -11.17 8.95
C TRP A 92 -5.35 -11.59 9.97
N PRO A 93 -5.68 -12.46 10.94
CA PRO A 93 -4.74 -12.88 11.97
C PRO A 93 -3.56 -13.67 11.38
N MET A 94 -2.37 -13.50 11.96
CA MET A 94 -1.22 -14.31 11.61
C MET A 94 -1.45 -15.78 11.99
N PRO A 95 -0.94 -16.75 11.22
CA PRO A 95 -1.19 -18.17 11.46
C PRO A 95 -0.45 -18.73 12.68
N TRP A 96 0.52 -18.00 13.21
CA TRP A 96 1.35 -18.40 14.34
C TRP A 96 0.86 -17.74 15.62
N GLU A 97 0.83 -18.51 16.71
CA GLU A 97 0.48 -18.03 18.05
C GLU A 97 1.38 -16.85 18.45
N ASP A 98 0.79 -15.84 19.08
CA ASP A 98 1.45 -14.58 19.51
C ASP A 98 2.14 -13.75 18.41
N SER A 99 1.88 -14.06 17.13
CA SER A 99 2.38 -13.24 16.01
C SER A 99 1.42 -12.11 15.67
N HIS A 100 1.99 -10.91 15.46
CA HIS A 100 1.25 -9.69 15.19
C HIS A 100 1.82 -8.97 13.96
N HIS A 101 0.97 -8.26 13.25
CA HIS A 101 1.39 -7.39 12.16
C HIS A 101 2.23 -6.22 12.70
N SER A 102 3.26 -5.85 11.94
CA SER A 102 4.23 -4.85 12.35
C SER A 102 3.64 -3.43 12.29
N GLU A 103 3.72 -2.69 13.40
CA GLU A 103 3.38 -1.25 13.41
C GLU A 103 4.27 -0.46 12.44
N ARG A 104 5.55 -0.82 12.32
CA ARG A 104 6.47 -0.15 11.39
C ARG A 104 6.03 -0.36 9.94
N GLU A 105 5.70 -1.59 9.57
CA GLU A 105 5.28 -1.93 8.21
C GLU A 105 3.98 -1.19 7.83
N VAL A 106 3.06 -1.07 8.78
CA VAL A 106 1.84 -0.28 8.58
C VAL A 106 2.14 1.20 8.44
N ALA A 107 3.10 1.75 9.20
CA ALA A 107 3.51 3.14 9.02
C ALA A 107 4.13 3.37 7.63
N ASP A 108 4.89 2.40 7.12
CA ASP A 108 5.47 2.45 5.77
C ASP A 108 4.36 2.39 4.70
N LEU A 109 3.30 1.60 4.93
CA LEU A 109 2.12 1.56 4.06
C LEU A 109 1.42 2.91 4.02
N GLN A 110 1.23 3.55 5.18
CA GLN A 110 0.66 4.90 5.27
C GLN A 110 1.49 5.93 4.48
N ARG A 111 2.83 5.88 4.61
CA ARG A 111 3.74 6.76 3.86
C ARG A 111 3.64 6.51 2.36
N PHE A 112 3.59 5.25 1.93
CA PHE A 112 3.43 4.91 0.53
C PHE A 112 2.17 5.55 -0.08
N PHE A 113 1.02 5.39 0.58
CA PHE A 113 -0.24 5.99 0.13
C PHE A 113 -0.22 7.51 0.21
N ALA A 114 0.43 8.10 1.22
CA ALA A 114 0.58 9.55 1.33
C ALA A 114 1.38 10.14 0.17
N ILE A 115 2.52 9.54 -0.20
CA ILE A 115 3.32 9.96 -1.35
C ILE A 115 2.50 9.87 -2.64
N CYS A 116 1.75 8.79 -2.82
CA CYS A 116 0.86 8.65 -3.98
C CYS A 116 -0.16 9.79 -4.03
N ALA A 117 -0.81 10.09 -2.91
CA ALA A 117 -1.81 11.14 -2.81
C ALA A 117 -1.24 12.54 -3.07
N GLU A 118 -0.07 12.85 -2.51
CA GLU A 118 0.61 14.15 -2.68
C GLU A 118 1.05 14.40 -4.12
N ARG A 119 1.40 13.33 -4.84
CA ARG A 119 1.95 13.41 -6.21
C ARG A 119 0.94 13.11 -7.32
N GLY A 120 -0.30 12.81 -6.95
CA GLY A 120 -1.35 12.47 -7.90
C GLY A 120 -1.08 11.15 -8.62
N LEU A 121 -0.62 10.12 -7.89
CA LEU A 121 -0.34 8.79 -8.41
C LEU A 121 -1.52 7.84 -8.12
N GLY A 122 -1.80 6.97 -9.07
CA GLY A 122 -2.69 5.83 -8.92
C GLY A 122 -1.94 4.54 -8.57
N LEU A 123 -2.66 3.42 -8.50
CA LEU A 123 -2.09 2.09 -8.33
C LEU A 123 -2.41 1.22 -9.53
N LYS A 124 -1.38 0.61 -10.11
CA LYS A 124 -1.52 -0.45 -11.11
C LYS A 124 -1.45 -1.81 -10.42
N GLY A 125 -2.42 -2.68 -10.68
CA GLY A 125 -2.37 -4.08 -10.25
C GLY A 125 -1.66 -4.97 -11.27
N TRP A 126 -1.02 -6.04 -10.80
CA TRP A 126 -0.36 -7.05 -11.63
C TRP A 126 -0.56 -8.45 -11.03
N TRP A 127 -0.97 -9.42 -11.84
CA TRP A 127 -1.26 -10.80 -11.41
C TRP A 127 -1.17 -11.85 -12.52
#